data_AF-A0AAV5MG35-F1
#
_entry.id   AF-A0AAV5MG35-F1
#
_cell.length_a   1.000
_cell.length_b   1.000
_cell.length_c   1.000
_cell.angle_alpha   90.00
_cell.angle_beta   90.00
_cell.angle_gamma   90.00
#
_symmetry.space_group_name_H-M   'P 1'
#
loop_
_entity.id
_entity.type
_entity.pdbx_description
1 polymer ?
#
loop_
_entity_poly.entity_id
_entity_poly.type
_entity_poly.pdbx_seq_one_letter_code
_entity_poly.pdbx_strand_id
1 'polypeptide(L)'
;MCKIPGMPRLMIFSELLICPVLSIFQTADLTNANLEGANLEGANLKGAKLSQANLKGANLQRAYLRHVNLRDALLDGAKLDGANLLGAIR
;
A
#
# COMPACT_ATOMS: atom_id res chain seq x y z
N MET A 1 -8.85 -2.39 13.08
CA MET A 1 -9.65 -1.73 12.01
C MET A 1 -8.91 -0.48 11.57
N CYS A 2 -8.17 -0.52 10.46
CA CYS A 2 -7.55 0.69 9.90
C CYS A 2 -8.61 1.44 9.10
N LYS A 3 -8.95 2.66 9.51
CA LYS A 3 -9.93 3.51 8.84
C LYS A 3 -9.16 4.40 7.87
N ILE A 4 -9.00 3.95 6.63
CA ILE A 4 -8.31 4.72 5.60
C ILE A 4 -9.30 5.78 5.07
N PRO A 5 -9.01 7.08 5.19
CA PRO A 5 -9.87 8.14 4.67
C PRO A 5 -9.98 8.02 3.14
N GLY A 6 -11.21 8.00 2.62
CA GLY A 6 -11.49 7.76 1.19
C GLY A 6 -11.77 6.31 0.81
N MET A 7 -11.59 5.34 1.73
CA MET A 7 -12.07 3.98 1.51
C MET A 7 -13.55 3.86 1.89
N PRO A 8 -14.43 3.36 0.98
CA PRO A 8 -15.77 2.97 1.38
C PRO A 8 -15.66 1.90 2.47
N ARG A 9 -16.56 1.98 3.44
CA ARG A 9 -16.56 1.37 4.78
C ARG A 9 -16.55 -0.18 4.83
N LEU A 10 -16.20 -0.87 3.74
CA LEU A 10 -16.48 -2.29 3.49
C LEU A 10 -15.24 -3.06 2.99
N MET A 11 -14.21 -3.18 3.83
CA MET A 11 -13.25 -4.28 3.70
C MET A 11 -13.13 -4.97 5.05
N ILE A 12 -14.14 -5.76 5.39
CA ILE A 12 -14.14 -6.68 6.52
C ILE A 12 -14.51 -8.06 5.95
N PHE A 13 -13.48 -8.91 5.91
CA PHE A 13 -13.47 -10.37 6.03
C PHE A 13 -13.99 -11.28 4.90
N SER A 14 -13.09 -12.24 4.66
CA SER A 14 -13.27 -13.67 4.42
C SER A 14 -13.33 -14.23 3.01
N GLU A 15 -14.04 -13.70 2.03
CA GLU A 15 -14.10 -14.41 0.75
C GLU A 15 -14.14 -13.43 -0.43
N LEU A 16 -13.08 -13.52 -1.25
CA LEU A 16 -13.02 -13.10 -2.65
C LEU A 16 -13.72 -11.76 -2.98
N LEU A 17 -12.99 -10.65 -2.87
CA LEU A 17 -13.29 -9.50 -3.72
C LEU A 17 -12.01 -8.98 -4.35
N ILE A 18 -11.73 -9.57 -5.51
CA ILE A 18 -11.12 -8.88 -6.64
C ILE A 18 -11.81 -7.52 -6.73
N CYS A 19 -11.19 -6.48 -6.17
CA CYS A 19 -11.66 -5.12 -6.34
C CYS A 19 -11.16 -4.69 -7.72
N PRO A 20 -12.01 -4.53 -8.75
CA PRO A 20 -11.57 -4.22 -10.10
C PRO A 20 -11.28 -2.71 -10.21
N VAL A 21 -10.49 -2.16 -9.29
CA VAL A 21 -10.09 -0.76 -9.33
C VAL A 21 -8.64 -0.64 -8.89
N LEU A 22 -7.74 -1.06 -9.79
CA LEU A 22 -6.29 -0.79 -9.79
C LEU A 22 -5.96 0.73 -9.84
N SER A 23 -6.86 1.60 -9.41
CA SER A 23 -6.80 3.05 -9.59
C SER A 23 -7.11 3.87 -8.33
N ILE A 24 -7.60 3.29 -7.23
CA ILE A 24 -7.94 4.09 -6.03
C ILE A 24 -6.72 4.51 -5.21
N PHE A 25 -5.63 3.74 -5.29
CA PHE A 25 -4.43 3.98 -4.49
C PHE A 25 -3.44 4.90 -5.19
N GLN A 26 -3.64 5.17 -6.47
CA GLN A 26 -2.85 6.17 -7.18
C GLN A 26 -3.10 7.51 -6.49
N THR A 27 -2.06 8.08 -5.89
CA THR A 27 -2.11 9.33 -5.09
C THR A 27 -2.90 9.28 -3.77
N ALA A 28 -3.27 8.10 -3.27
CA ALA A 28 -3.95 7.99 -1.98
C ALA A 28 -3.08 8.50 -0.82
N ASP A 29 -3.72 9.17 0.14
CA ASP A 29 -3.07 9.56 1.38
C ASP A 29 -3.23 8.43 2.42
N LEU A 30 -2.14 7.67 2.58
CA LEU A 30 -1.98 6.57 3.53
C LEU A 30 -0.94 6.93 4.59
N THR A 31 -0.73 8.23 4.83
CA THR A 31 0.18 8.71 5.86
C THR A 31 -0.25 8.16 7.23
N ASN A 32 0.68 7.56 7.98
CA ASN A 32 0.42 6.86 9.26
C ASN A 32 -0.54 5.65 9.17
N ALA A 33 -0.83 5.12 7.98
CA ALA A 33 -1.72 3.97 7.86
C ALA A 33 -1.08 2.70 8.46
N ASN A 34 -1.89 1.88 9.13
CA ASN A 34 -1.47 0.54 9.54
C ASN A 34 -1.85 -0.48 8.46
N LEU A 35 -0.83 -0.95 7.74
CA LEU A 35 -0.88 -1.94 6.66
C LEU A 35 -0.01 -3.17 6.99
N GLU A 36 0.21 -3.43 8.28
CA GLU A 36 0.99 -4.58 8.74
C GLU A 36 0.37 -5.89 8.23
N GLY A 37 1.19 -6.72 7.58
CA GLY A 37 0.77 -7.98 6.98
C GLY A 37 -0.21 -7.86 5.80
N ALA A 38 -0.47 -6.66 5.28
CA ALA A 38 -1.42 -6.47 4.19
C ALA A 38 -0.95 -7.15 2.89
N ASN A 39 -1.87 -7.76 2.14
CA ASN A 39 -1.59 -8.24 0.79
C ASN A 39 -1.85 -7.14 -0.24
N LEU A 40 -0.78 -6.57 -0.78
CA LEU A 40 -0.74 -5.51 -1.77
C LEU A 40 -0.01 -5.97 -3.05
N GLU A 41 0.02 -7.28 -3.31
CA GLU A 41 0.66 -7.85 -4.49
C GLU A 41 0.06 -7.26 -5.77
N GLY A 42 0.91 -6.73 -6.66
CA GLY A 42 0.47 -6.09 -7.90
C GLY A 42 -0.30 -4.77 -7.73
N ALA A 43 -0.42 -4.25 -6.50
CA ALA A 43 -1.18 -3.03 -6.24
C ALA A 43 -0.59 -1.81 -6.95
N ASN A 44 -1.45 -0.93 -7.47
CA ASN A 44 -1.02 0.33 -8.07
C ASN A 44 -1.02 1.47 -7.04
N LEU A 45 0.14 1.69 -6.42
CA LEU A 45 0.39 2.71 -5.40
C LEU A 45 1.19 3.90 -5.97
N LYS A 46 1.12 4.11 -7.29
CA LYS A 46 1.88 5.18 -7.96
C LYS A 46 1.52 6.54 -7.34
N GLY A 47 2.52 7.24 -6.82
CA GLY A 47 2.35 8.56 -6.20
C GLY A 47 1.63 8.56 -4.84
N ALA A 48 1.36 7.40 -4.24
CA ALA A 48 0.73 7.35 -2.92
C ALA A 48 1.63 7.98 -1.85
N LYS A 49 1.01 8.54 -0.80
CA LYS A 49 1.72 9.00 0.40
C LYS A 49 1.65 7.90 1.44
N LEU A 50 2.76 7.21 1.69
CA LEU A 50 2.92 6.17 2.70
C LEU A 50 3.87 6.63 3.82
N SER A 51 4.04 7.94 3.99
CA SER A 51 4.91 8.47 5.02
C SER A 51 4.48 7.97 6.39
N GLN A 52 5.42 7.48 7.21
CA GLN A 52 5.16 6.89 8.54
C GLN A 52 4.17 5.71 8.54
N ALA A 53 3.86 5.11 7.38
CA ALA A 53 2.99 3.94 7.33
C ALA A 53 3.66 2.70 7.91
N ASN A 54 2.91 1.87 8.63
CA ASN A 54 3.37 0.56 9.07
C ASN A 54 3.10 -0.47 7.96
N LEU A 55 4.14 -0.89 7.25
CA LEU A 55 4.10 -1.91 6.20
C LEU A 55 4.87 -3.19 6.62
N LYS A 56 5.07 -3.39 7.93
CA LYS A 56 5.78 -4.57 8.43
C LYS A 56 5.13 -5.85 7.94
N GLY A 57 5.91 -6.76 7.39
CA GLY A 57 5.41 -8.03 6.84
C GLY A 57 4.45 -7.91 5.64
N ALA A 58 4.22 -6.72 5.07
CA ALA A 58 3.29 -6.55 3.97
C ALA A 58 3.82 -7.23 2.68
N ASN A 59 2.92 -7.81 1.88
CA ASN A 59 3.25 -8.33 0.56
C ASN A 59 3.08 -7.23 -0.49
N LEU A 60 4.17 -6.64 -0.96
CA LEU A 60 4.22 -5.63 -2.02
C LEU A 60 4.85 -6.18 -3.31
N GLN A 61 4.90 -7.51 -3.47
CA GLN A 61 5.48 -8.12 -4.66
C GLN A 61 4.79 -7.60 -5.92
N ARG A 62 5.59 -7.26 -6.94
CA ARG A 62 5.10 -6.71 -8.23
C ARG A 62 4.26 -5.43 -8.11
N ALA A 63 4.24 -4.76 -6.96
CA ALA A 63 3.48 -3.53 -6.77
C ALA A 63 4.09 -2.36 -7.56
N TYR A 64 3.25 -1.45 -8.04
CA TYR A 64 3.67 -0.23 -8.72
C TYR A 64 3.83 0.90 -7.70
N LEU A 65 5.04 1.09 -7.20
CA LEU A 65 5.42 2.07 -6.17
C LEU A 65 6.12 3.31 -6.76
N ARG A 66 5.89 3.62 -8.04
CA ARG A 66 6.57 4.75 -8.69
C ARG A 66 6.18 6.08 -8.05
N HIS A 67 7.14 6.94 -7.76
CA HIS A 67 6.92 8.25 -7.10
C HIS A 67 6.21 8.18 -5.75
N VAL A 68 6.20 7.03 -5.08
CA VAL A 68 5.61 6.88 -3.75
C VAL A 68 6.46 7.62 -2.71
N ASN A 69 5.82 8.20 -1.69
CA ASN A 69 6.55 8.72 -0.53
C ASN A 69 6.55 7.68 0.59
N LEU A 70 7.70 7.10 0.88
CA LEU A 70 7.93 6.10 1.94
C LEU A 70 8.74 6.68 3.11
N ARG A 71 8.79 8.01 3.25
CA ARG A 71 9.54 8.65 4.35
C ARG A 71 9.06 8.14 5.70
N ASP A 72 10.00 7.65 6.50
CA ASP A 72 9.75 7.07 7.84
C ASP A 72 8.79 5.86 7.85
N ALA A 73 8.50 5.24 6.70
CA ALA A 73 7.67 4.04 6.64
C ALA A 73 8.40 2.82 7.24
N LEU A 74 7.67 1.98 7.98
CA LEU A 74 8.20 0.76 8.56
C LEU A 74 8.04 -0.39 7.56
N LEU A 75 9.15 -0.89 7.02
CA LEU A 75 9.17 -1.93 5.98
C LEU A 75 9.77 -3.26 6.48
N ASP A 76 9.93 -3.45 7.79
CA ASP A 76 10.55 -4.66 8.34
C ASP A 76 9.77 -5.92 7.89
N GLY A 77 10.46 -6.82 7.17
CA GLY A 77 9.85 -8.04 6.63
C GLY A 77 8.89 -7.84 5.45
N ALA A 78 8.75 -6.63 4.91
CA ALA A 78 7.95 -6.39 3.72
C ALA A 78 8.56 -7.09 2.49
N LYS A 79 7.72 -7.73 1.68
CA LYS A 79 8.15 -8.42 0.45
C LYS A 79 8.04 -7.45 -0.74
N LEU A 80 9.16 -7.12 -1.37
CA LEU A 80 9.22 -6.13 -2.47
C LEU A 80 9.69 -6.74 -3.80
N ASP A 81 9.72 -8.07 -3.92
CA ASP A 81 10.20 -8.73 -5.13
C ASP A 81 9.42 -8.28 -6.37
N GLY A 82 10.14 -7.76 -7.36
CA GLY A 82 9.55 -7.23 -8.59
C GLY A 82 8.74 -5.92 -8.43
N ALA A 83 8.75 -5.28 -7.26
CA ALA A 83 8.10 -3.99 -7.06
C ALA A 83 8.83 -2.88 -7.83
N ASN A 84 8.07 -1.96 -8.43
CA ASN A 84 8.62 -0.84 -9.18
C ASN A 84 8.73 0.41 -8.30
N LEU A 85 9.93 0.65 -7.76
CA LEU A 85 10.25 1.77 -6.86
C LEU A 85 10.83 3.00 -7.60
N LEU A 86 10.69 3.10 -8.92
CA LEU A 86 11.28 4.21 -9.66
C LEU A 86 10.77 5.57 -9.16
N GLY A 87 11.70 6.42 -8.71
CA GLY A 87 11.39 7.75 -8.17
C GLY A 87 10.69 7.72 -6.81
N ALA A 88 10.65 6.57 -6.11
CA ALA A 88 10.21 6.52 -4.73
C ALA A 88 11.11 7.40 -3.86
N ILE A 89 10.48 8.16 -2.96
CA ILE A 89 11.16 9.03 -2.00
C ILE A 89 11.20 8.32 -0.66
N ARG A 90 12.34 8.37 0.02
CA ARG A 90 12.58 7.75 1.32
C ARG A 90 13.00 8.80 2.35
#